data_AF-A0A5E4LV05-F1
#
_entry.id   AF-A0A5E4LV05-F1
#
_cell.length_a   1.000
_cell.length_b   1.000
_cell.length_c   1.000
_cell.angle_alpha   90.00
_cell.angle_beta   90.00
_cell.angle_gamma   90.00
#
_symmetry.space_group_name_H-M   'P 1'
#
loop_
_entity.id
_entity.type
_entity.pdbx_description
1 polymer ?
#
loop_
_entity_poly.entity_id
_entity_poly.type
_entity_poly.pdbx_seq_one_letter_code
_entity_poly.pdbx_strand_id
1 'polypeptide(L)'
;MVKLSATAKEAIERGKIEVKVWRAGALQNVELIATRLPIGGANYLILSTPRMIDLAELVRIAEEIGLPISAGNGKVYPKGKGASDFVGL
;
A
#
# COMPACT_ATOMS: atom_id res chain seq x y z
N MET A 1 3.22 0.01 17.30
CA MET A 1 3.16 1.29 16.57
C MET A 1 3.79 1.08 15.20
N VAL A 2 3.06 1.36 14.12
CA VAL A 2 3.57 1.19 12.74
C VAL A 2 4.63 2.26 12.45
N LYS A 3 5.79 1.86 11.93
CA LYS A 3 6.79 2.81 11.44
C LYS A 3 6.36 3.28 10.05
N LEU A 4 5.80 4.48 9.97
CA LEU A 4 5.46 5.10 8.69
C LEU A 4 6.70 5.75 8.08
N SER A 5 6.97 5.45 6.82
CA SER A 5 7.97 6.17 6.02
C SER A 5 7.53 7.61 5.73
N ALA A 6 8.44 8.46 5.26
CA ALA A 6 8.09 9.78 4.74
C ALA A 6 7.08 9.67 3.58
N THR A 7 7.30 8.68 2.70
CA THR A 7 6.44 8.26 1.59
C THR A 7 5.02 7.94 2.05
N ALA A 8 4.86 7.23 3.18
CA ALA A 8 3.55 6.94 3.75
C ALA A 8 2.82 8.19 4.24
N LYS A 9 3.53 9.13 4.88
CA LYS A 9 2.93 10.40 5.33
C LYS A 9 2.44 11.22 4.15
N GLU A 10 3.26 11.31 3.10
CA GLU A 10 2.86 11.98 1.86
C GLU A 10 1.62 11.33 1.23
N ALA A 11 1.58 9.99 1.17
CA ALA A 11 0.44 9.26 0.62
C ALA A 11 -0.85 9.50 1.41
N ILE A 12 -0.75 9.64 2.74
CA ILE A 12 -1.87 9.98 3.62
C ILE A 12 -2.36 11.41 3.37
N GLU A 13 -1.44 12.37 3.33
CA GLU A 13 -1.77 13.80 3.20
C GLU A 13 -2.32 14.14 1.80
N ARG A 14 -1.73 13.57 0.75
CA ARG A 14 -2.11 13.84 -0.65
C ARG A 14 -3.22 12.92 -1.15
N GLY A 15 -3.53 11.86 -0.40
CA GLY A 15 -4.47 10.83 -0.81
C GLY A 15 -3.97 9.93 -1.96
N LYS A 16 -2.72 10.12 -2.40
CA LYS A 16 -2.09 9.32 -3.47
C LYS A 16 -0.58 9.45 -3.47
N ILE A 17 0.09 8.49 -4.10
CA ILE A 17 1.54 8.51 -4.32
C ILE A 17 1.92 7.74 -5.58
N GLU A 18 3.03 8.14 -6.21
CA GLU A 18 3.63 7.38 -7.31
C GLU A 18 4.79 6.52 -6.81
N VAL A 19 4.81 5.26 -7.20
CA VAL A 19 5.88 4.32 -6.88
C VAL A 19 6.48 3.71 -8.13
N LYS A 20 7.78 3.42 -8.09
CA LYS A 20 8.46 2.68 -9.15
C LYS A 20 8.32 1.20 -8.88
N VAL A 21 7.76 0.47 -9.85
CA VAL A 21 7.54 -0.98 -9.76
C VAL A 21 8.16 -1.67 -10.97
N TRP A 22 8.81 -2.80 -10.73
CA TRP A 22 9.28 -3.64 -11.82
C TRP A 22 8.13 -4.51 -12.37
N ARG A 23 7.84 -4.37 -13.67
CA ARG A 23 6.85 -5.21 -14.36
C ARG A 23 7.39 -5.66 -15.71
N ALA A 24 7.37 -6.97 -15.94
CA ALA A 24 7.77 -7.58 -17.21
C ALA A 24 9.14 -7.06 -17.73
N GLY A 25 10.12 -6.92 -16.84
CA GLY A 25 11.47 -6.45 -17.21
C GLY A 25 11.62 -4.94 -17.39
N ALA A 26 10.59 -4.14 -17.13
CA ALA A 26 10.64 -2.68 -17.20
C ALA A 26 10.26 -2.02 -15.87
N LEU A 27 10.94 -0.92 -15.53
CA LEU A 27 10.58 -0.07 -14.40
C LEU A 27 9.47 0.89 -14.82
N GLN A 28 8.33 0.84 -14.14
CA GLN A 28 7.16 1.66 -14.45
C GLN A 28 6.74 2.47 -13.23
N ASN A 29 6.28 3.69 -13.43
CA ASN A 29 5.61 4.46 -12.39
C ASN A 29 4.16 3.98 -12.28
N VAL A 30 3.73 3.64 -11.06
CA VAL A 30 2.35 3.28 -10.75
C VAL A 30 1.83 4.21 -9.68
N GLU A 31 0.69 4.83 -9.96
CA GLU A 31 -0.05 5.59 -8.97
C GLU A 31 -0.79 4.63 -8.03
N LEU A 32 -0.63 4.88 -6.73
CA LEU A 32 -1.36 4.27 -5.65
C LEU A 32 -2.24 5.31 -4.99
N ILE A 33 -3.51 4.99 -4.77
CA ILE A 33 -4.51 5.89 -4.18
C ILE A 33 -4.80 5.43 -2.76
N ALA A 34 -4.78 6.36 -1.81
CA ALA A 34 -5.18 6.10 -0.44
C ALA A 34 -6.68 5.84 -0.36
N THR A 35 -7.04 4.64 0.05
CA THR A 35 -8.42 4.18 0.22
C THR A 35 -8.64 3.75 1.66
N ARG A 36 -9.82 4.02 2.21
CA ARG A 36 -10.24 3.48 3.51
C ARG A 36 -11.16 2.29 3.29
N LEU A 37 -10.82 1.14 3.85
CA LEU A 37 -11.60 -0.08 3.76
C LEU A 37 -12.18 -0.49 5.12
N PRO A 38 -13.41 -1.03 5.16
CA PRO A 38 -14.04 -1.42 6.42
C PRO A 38 -13.42 -2.69 7.00
N ILE A 39 -13.29 -2.73 8.33
CA ILE A 39 -12.92 -3.90 9.13
C ILE A 39 -13.59 -3.83 10.51
N GLY A 40 -14.47 -4.79 10.82
CA GLY A 40 -15.04 -4.93 12.16
C GLY A 40 -15.70 -3.66 12.75
N GLY A 41 -16.35 -2.84 11.91
CA GLY A 41 -16.97 -1.57 12.33
C GLY A 41 -16.04 -0.35 12.34
N ALA A 42 -14.75 -0.53 12.01
CA ALA A 42 -13.80 0.54 11.79
C ALA A 42 -13.35 0.60 10.32
N ASN A 43 -12.53 1.60 9.98
CA ASN A 43 -11.87 1.69 8.68
C ASN A 43 -10.35 1.64 8.84
N TYR A 44 -9.67 0.94 7.94
CA TYR A 44 -8.21 0.96 7.84
C TYR A 44 -7.76 1.56 6.52
N LEU A 45 -6.59 2.20 6.54
CA LEU A 45 -5.97 2.80 5.37
C LEU A 45 -5.24 1.76 4.53
N ILE A 46 -5.40 1.82 3.21
CA ILE A 46 -4.69 0.99 2.23
C ILE A 46 -4.37 1.79 0.97
N LEU A 47 -3.22 1.54 0.37
CA LEU A 47 -2.83 2.13 -0.91
C LEU A 47 -3.28 1.21 -2.06
N SER A 48 -4.10 1.71 -2.98
CA SER A 48 -4.81 0.91 -3.97
C SER A 48 -4.46 1.27 -5.40
N THR A 49 -4.34 0.26 -6.27
CA THR A 49 -4.25 0.44 -7.71
C THR A 49 -5.02 -0.66 -8.44
N PRO A 50 -5.69 -0.35 -9.57
CA PRO A 50 -6.35 -1.39 -10.36
C PRO A 50 -5.34 -2.25 -11.15
N ARG A 51 -4.07 -1.82 -11.24
CA ARG A 51 -3.05 -2.53 -12.01
C ARG A 51 -2.64 -3.82 -11.29
N MET A 52 -2.35 -4.86 -12.06
CA MET A 52 -1.72 -6.07 -11.53
C MET A 52 -0.22 -5.82 -11.33
N ILE A 53 0.29 -6.09 -10.13
CA ILE A 53 1.72 -5.95 -9.80
C ILE A 53 2.23 -7.31 -9.35
N ASP A 54 3.47 -7.65 -9.70
CA ASP A 54 4.10 -8.89 -9.23
C ASP A 54 4.07 -8.98 -7.70
N LEU A 55 3.84 -10.18 -7.16
CA LEU A 55 3.69 -10.36 -5.72
C LEU A 55 4.96 -9.95 -4.95
N ALA A 56 6.16 -10.23 -5.48
CA ALA A 56 7.40 -9.86 -4.83
C ALA A 56 7.57 -8.33 -4.78
N GLU A 57 7.18 -7.64 -5.85
CA GLU A 57 7.18 -6.17 -5.88
C GLU A 57 6.14 -5.58 -4.92
N LEU A 58 4.93 -6.15 -4.84
CA LEU A 58 3.92 -5.71 -3.88
C LEU A 58 4.41 -5.80 -2.43
N VAL A 59 5.07 -6.92 -2.08
CA VAL A 59 5.70 -7.09 -0.77
C VAL A 59 6.76 -6.02 -0.55
N ARG A 60 7.69 -5.84 -1.51
CA ARG A 60 8.76 -4.83 -1.40
C ARG A 60 8.20 -3.42 -1.13
N ILE A 61 7.20 -2.99 -1.91
CA ILE A 61 6.63 -1.64 -1.79
C ILE A 61 5.85 -1.51 -0.48
N ALA A 62 5.11 -2.54 -0.06
CA ALA A 62 4.39 -2.52 1.23
C ALA A 62 5.37 -2.38 2.41
N GLU A 63 6.50 -3.09 2.40
CA GLU A 63 7.55 -2.93 3.41
C GLU A 63 8.20 -1.54 3.37
N GLU A 64 8.55 -1.05 2.18
CA GLU A 64 9.24 0.23 1.99
C GLU A 64 8.37 1.40 2.47
N ILE A 65 7.09 1.39 2.11
CA ILE A 65 6.15 2.43 2.51
C ILE A 65 5.75 2.24 3.98
N GLY A 66 5.60 1.00 4.43
CA GLY A 66 5.04 0.69 5.74
C GLY A 66 3.53 0.83 5.78
N LEU A 67 2.84 0.68 4.65
CA LEU A 67 1.37 0.67 4.52
C LEU A 67 0.93 -0.56 3.72
N PRO A 68 -0.29 -1.07 3.94
CA PRO A 68 -0.80 -2.15 3.12
C PRO A 68 -1.07 -1.65 1.70
N ILE A 69 -0.94 -2.56 0.73
CA ILE A 69 -1.13 -2.27 -0.69
C ILE A 69 -2.14 -3.24 -1.29
N SER A 70 -3.09 -2.70 -2.05
CA SER A 70 -4.06 -3.44 -2.86
C SER A 70 -3.76 -3.23 -4.33
N ALA A 71 -3.62 -4.32 -5.07
CA ALA A 71 -3.51 -4.34 -6.52
C ALA A 71 -4.63 -5.18 -7.13
N GLY A 72 -4.72 -5.20 -8.46
CA GLY A 72 -5.73 -5.98 -9.18
C GLY A 72 -5.68 -7.49 -8.91
N ASN A 73 -4.52 -8.00 -8.45
CA ASN A 73 -4.29 -9.41 -8.13
C ASN A 73 -4.32 -9.75 -6.64
N GLY A 74 -4.54 -8.78 -5.74
CA GLY A 74 -4.67 -9.06 -4.30
C GLY A 74 -4.22 -7.93 -3.39
N LYS A 75 -4.15 -8.24 -2.08
CA LYS A 75 -3.73 -7.32 -1.02
C LYS A 75 -2.51 -7.90 -0.30
N VAL A 76 -1.55 -7.04 0.01
CA VAL A 76 -0.35 -7.37 0.76
C VAL A 76 -0.20 -6.42 1.94
N TYR A 77 0.22 -6.98 3.06
CA TYR A 77 0.49 -6.24 4.29
C TYR A 77 2.00 -6.32 4.59
N PRO A 78 2.56 -5.29 5.24
CA PRO A 78 3.91 -5.39 5.78
C PRO A 78 4.05 -6.58 6.73
N LYS A 79 5.27 -7.11 6.86
CA LYS A 79 5.55 -8.36 7.55
C LYS A 79 5.15 -8.27 9.02
N GLY A 80 4.38 -9.27 9.44
CA GLY A 80 3.87 -9.34 10.82
C GLY A 80 2.80 -8.30 11.13
N LYS A 81 2.21 -7.66 10.11
CA LYS A 81 1.09 -6.72 10.24
C LYS A 81 -0.18 -7.26 9.60
N GLY A 82 -1.31 -6.86 10.17
CA GLY A 82 -2.64 -7.10 9.61
C GLY A 82 -3.41 -5.81 9.45
N ALA A 83 -4.62 -5.90 8.88
CA ALA A 83 -5.48 -4.73 8.66
C ALA A 83 -5.78 -3.94 9.96
N SER A 84 -5.88 -4.62 11.10
CA SER A 84 -6.10 -3.99 12.42
C SER A 84 -4.97 -3.04 12.85
N ASP A 85 -3.73 -3.26 12.39
CA ASP A 85 -2.59 -2.37 12.69
C ASP A 85 -2.71 -0.99 12.03
N PHE A 86 -3.57 -0.86 11.01
CA PHE A 86 -3.72 0.36 10.20
C PHE A 86 -5.08 1.05 10.40
N VAL A 87 -5.85 0.62 11.40
CA VAL A 87 -7.09 1.31 11.81
C VAL A 87 -6.75 2.64 12.47
N GLY A 88 -7.44 3.71 12.07
CA GLY A 88 -7.26 5.04 12.66
C GLY A 88 -6.09 5.86 12.11
N LEU A 89 -5.33 5.32 11.14
CA LEU A 89 -4.44 6.10 10.26
C LEU A 89 -5.25 6.83 9.20
#